data_AF-A0A957AS25-F1
#
_entry.id   AF-A0A957AS25-F1
#
_cell.length_a   1.000
_cell.length_b   1.000
_cell.length_c   1.000
_cell.angle_alpha   90.00
_cell.angle_beta   90.00
_cell.angle_gamma   90.00
#
_symmetry.space_group_name_H-M   'P 1'
#
loop_
_entity.id
_entity.type
_entity.pdbx_description
1 polymer ?
#
loop_
_entity_poly.entity_id
_entity_poly.type
_entity_poly.pdbx_seq_one_letter_code
_entity_poly.pdbx_strand_id
1 'polypeptide(L)'
;MRLSSATRRIPLLLALLLVLSLALAACSRGDKSPQSRPPSATQSSANAAAPVDAVKIVVEEPGLYRVTAADLAAAGFDLATQEMAQLALTAGGAPVAFSMAGSGDEQAITFYGEPRDSRYGSQNIYWLNKAQSETQPAAVVAADASPSDAAPVTTFRASQHLEASKNYLSQVTDTDDHWLWESLFAPAVYTVTFDLPGYAGGDADMVISLWGNSEDRSNPDHSARLRLNGETIGESAWDGKGWKTLTETVPAANLLPVGNELGIELPGDTEAVVDMVYLNQVDVAYDRQLATTADEQLAFSLPGATDLVVSGSAGEDALVWDVTDPLMPVALTGAVADSGGLRLRTTVGDAPRMVVLAEPDALLSPDAVLPATGADLRDNPEGADYIAVAYPDFIPALQPLVEHRRSQGLRVTVASIDDVYDTFSYGVPDPAAIRDYMRYARDNWTGPAPRFLLLVGDATYDYRGFLDGSTPNFVPTYLLSTHFVGETASDNWFVSLDDED
;
A
#
# COMPACT_ATOMS: atom_id res chain seq x y z
N MET A 1 17.54 -57.68 -2.15
CA MET A 1 18.73 -57.04 -2.77
C MET A 1 18.43 -55.55 -2.82
N ARG A 2 19.42 -54.73 -2.46
CA ARG A 2 19.30 -53.41 -1.81
C ARG A 2 18.67 -52.29 -2.67
N LEU A 3 18.03 -51.37 -1.94
CA LEU A 3 17.55 -50.03 -2.34
C LEU A 3 18.64 -49.17 -3.00
N SER A 4 18.21 -48.26 -3.88
CA SER A 4 18.87 -46.97 -4.08
C SER A 4 17.79 -45.89 -4.23
N SER A 5 17.64 -45.11 -3.17
CA SER A 5 16.90 -43.85 -3.10
C SER A 5 17.79 -42.72 -3.59
N ALA A 6 17.43 -42.09 -4.71
CA ALA A 6 18.03 -40.83 -5.12
C ALA A 6 17.08 -39.69 -4.70
N THR A 7 17.35 -39.15 -3.51
CA THR A 7 16.77 -37.92 -2.99
C THR A 7 17.25 -36.76 -3.88
N ARG A 8 16.40 -36.26 -4.78
CA ARG A 8 16.67 -34.99 -5.46
C ARG A 8 16.41 -33.86 -4.46
N ARG A 9 17.51 -33.22 -4.04
CA ARG A 9 17.49 -31.94 -3.35
C ARG A 9 16.90 -30.91 -4.30
N ILE A 10 15.73 -30.39 -3.98
CA ILE A 10 15.20 -29.16 -4.55
C ILE A 10 16.02 -28.03 -3.92
N PRO A 11 16.74 -27.19 -4.68
CA PRO A 11 17.43 -26.06 -4.09
C PRO A 11 16.41 -25.02 -3.59
N LEU A 12 16.79 -24.39 -2.49
CA LEU A 12 16.03 -23.48 -1.63
C LEU A 12 15.66 -22.13 -2.28
N LEU A 13 15.52 -22.05 -3.61
CA LEU A 13 15.30 -20.79 -4.34
C LEU A 13 13.82 -20.40 -4.50
N LEU A 14 12.86 -21.29 -4.23
CA LEU A 14 11.43 -20.97 -4.33
C LEU A 14 10.85 -20.26 -3.09
N ALA A 15 11.63 -20.08 -2.02
CA ALA A 15 11.18 -19.41 -0.81
C ALA A 15 11.35 -17.87 -0.84
N LEU A 16 12.04 -17.32 -1.86
CA LEU A 16 12.22 -15.88 -2.02
C LEU A 16 10.96 -15.18 -2.59
N LEU A 17 10.03 -15.94 -3.18
CA LEU A 17 8.83 -15.45 -3.86
C LEU A 17 7.60 -15.26 -2.95
N LEU A 18 7.69 -15.52 -1.65
CA LEU A 18 6.54 -15.44 -0.73
C LEU A 18 6.68 -14.44 0.42
N VAL A 19 7.73 -13.59 0.41
CA VAL A 19 7.95 -12.54 1.44
C VAL A 19 8.17 -11.16 0.80
N LEU A 20 7.95 -11.02 -0.51
CA LEU A 20 8.17 -9.75 -1.22
C LEU A 20 6.89 -8.90 -1.26
N SER A 21 6.48 -8.43 -0.10
CA SER A 21 5.63 -7.25 0.08
C SER A 21 5.70 -6.92 1.57
N LEU A 22 6.24 -5.74 1.91
CA LEU A 22 6.62 -5.25 3.24
C LEU A 22 8.11 -5.37 3.62
N ALA A 23 8.93 -4.58 2.92
CA ALA A 23 10.08 -3.90 3.50
C ALA A 23 10.50 -2.75 2.56
N LEU A 24 9.68 -1.70 2.48
CA LEU A 24 10.07 -0.47 1.78
C LEU A 24 9.56 0.77 2.52
N ALA A 25 10.50 1.54 3.06
CA ALA A 25 10.46 2.99 3.16
C ALA A 25 11.83 3.46 3.66
N ALA A 26 12.78 3.67 2.75
CA ALA A 26 13.82 4.69 2.86
C ALA A 26 14.62 4.71 1.56
N CYS A 27 14.69 5.88 0.92
CA CYS A 27 15.48 6.22 -0.27
C CYS A 27 14.82 5.95 -1.65
N SER A 28 13.87 6.80 -2.05
CA SER A 28 14.16 7.90 -2.99
C SER A 28 13.00 8.90 -2.98
N ARG A 29 13.29 10.17 -2.66
CA ARG A 29 12.33 11.27 -2.84
C ARG A 29 12.37 11.67 -4.31
N GLY A 30 11.40 11.16 -5.07
CA GLY A 30 11.00 11.68 -6.38
C GLY A 30 9.62 12.32 -6.25
N ASP A 31 9.54 13.60 -6.65
CA ASP A 31 8.44 14.55 -6.53
C ASP A 31 6.98 14.04 -6.64
N LYS A 32 6.16 14.55 -5.69
CA LYS A 32 4.68 14.55 -5.61
C LYS A 32 4.02 13.18 -5.49
N SER A 33 3.56 12.86 -4.27
CA SER A 33 2.52 11.84 -4.06
C SER A 33 1.36 12.16 -5.01
N PRO A 34 1.03 11.28 -5.95
CA PRO A 34 -0.04 11.58 -6.87
C PRO A 34 -1.36 11.57 -6.09
N GLN A 35 -2.04 12.72 -6.12
CA GLN A 35 -3.32 12.85 -5.42
C GLN A 35 -4.34 11.98 -6.14
N SER A 36 -4.71 10.87 -5.53
CA SER A 36 -5.74 9.93 -6.01
C SER A 36 -7.10 10.60 -6.26
N ARG A 37 -7.32 11.81 -5.71
CA ARG A 37 -8.57 12.55 -5.86
C ARG A 37 -8.38 14.07 -5.81
N PRO A 38 -9.15 14.84 -6.61
CA PRO A 38 -9.19 16.28 -6.47
C PRO A 38 -9.74 16.67 -5.09
N PRO A 39 -9.16 17.67 -4.43
CA PRO A 39 -9.68 18.19 -3.17
C PRO A 39 -11.06 18.81 -3.38
N SER A 40 -12.00 18.52 -2.48
CA SER A 40 -13.33 19.14 -2.52
C SER A 40 -13.23 20.63 -2.14
N ALA A 41 -13.93 21.49 -2.89
CA ALA A 41 -13.96 22.93 -2.66
C ALA A 41 -14.58 23.34 -1.31
N THR A 42 -15.23 22.40 -0.61
CA THR A 42 -15.78 22.63 0.75
C THR A 42 -14.74 22.63 1.87
N GLN A 43 -13.45 22.40 1.59
CA GLN A 43 -12.35 22.46 2.56
C GLN A 43 -11.87 23.90 2.89
N SER A 44 -12.75 24.90 2.87
CA SER A 44 -12.36 26.29 3.15
C SER A 44 -13.26 26.96 4.19
N SER A 45 -12.82 26.94 5.45
CA SER A 45 -12.68 28.15 6.29
C SER A 45 -12.28 27.75 7.71
N ALA A 46 -11.45 28.58 8.34
CA ALA A 46 -10.97 28.48 9.71
C ALA A 46 -12.07 28.75 10.76
N ASN A 47 -13.15 27.98 10.71
CA ASN A 47 -14.02 27.75 11.85
C ASN A 47 -13.57 26.45 12.53
N ALA A 48 -13.69 26.38 13.86
CA ALA A 48 -13.52 25.12 14.57
C ALA A 48 -14.45 24.08 13.93
N ALA A 49 -13.88 22.93 13.53
CA ALA A 49 -14.66 21.84 12.99
C ALA A 49 -15.78 21.47 13.97
N ALA A 50 -16.97 21.17 13.44
CA ALA A 50 -18.08 20.74 14.28
C ALA A 50 -17.65 19.48 15.08
N PRO A 51 -18.05 19.33 16.35
CA PRO A 51 -17.70 18.15 17.12
C PRO A 51 -18.15 16.86 16.44
N VAL A 52 -17.25 15.87 16.35
CA VAL A 52 -17.53 14.54 15.80
C VAL A 52 -17.20 13.45 16.82
N ASP A 53 -17.87 12.30 16.69
CA ASP A 53 -17.60 11.10 17.49
C ASP A 53 -16.68 10.10 16.79
N ALA A 54 -16.30 10.39 15.54
CA ALA A 54 -15.42 9.57 14.72
C ALA A 54 -14.60 10.43 13.75
N VAL A 55 -13.40 9.96 13.43
CA VAL A 55 -12.52 10.54 12.40
C VAL A 55 -11.84 9.45 11.59
N LYS A 56 -11.44 9.82 10.37
CA LYS A 56 -10.62 9.03 9.46
C LYS A 56 -9.18 9.52 9.53
N ILE A 57 -8.24 8.62 9.77
CA ILE A 57 -6.80 8.86 9.78
C ILE A 57 -6.25 8.23 8.49
N VAL A 58 -5.67 9.05 7.63
CA VAL A 58 -5.13 8.65 6.32
C VAL A 58 -3.65 8.34 6.45
N VAL A 59 -3.23 7.19 5.89
CA VAL A 59 -1.87 6.67 5.93
C VAL A 59 -1.43 6.23 4.52
N GLU A 60 -0.25 6.69 4.07
CA GLU A 60 0.36 6.35 2.78
C GLU A 60 1.65 5.51 2.85
N GLU A 61 2.29 5.42 4.01
CA GLU A 61 3.56 4.71 4.18
C GLU A 61 3.48 3.72 5.35
N PRO A 62 4.19 2.58 5.31
CA PRO A 62 4.20 1.64 6.42
C PRO A 62 5.07 2.20 7.57
N GLY A 63 4.57 2.18 8.80
CA GLY A 63 5.34 2.67 9.95
C GLY A 63 4.54 2.87 11.22
N LEU A 64 5.23 3.28 12.28
CA LEU A 64 4.62 3.72 13.53
C LEU A 64 4.17 5.18 13.39
N TYR A 65 2.87 5.41 13.52
CA TYR A 65 2.24 6.72 13.44
C TYR A 65 1.90 7.25 14.83
N ARG A 66 2.15 8.55 15.04
CA ARG A 66 1.70 9.31 16.21
C ARG A 66 0.63 10.31 15.78
N VAL A 67 -0.56 10.23 16.37
CA VAL A 67 -1.65 11.16 16.12
C VAL A 67 -1.99 11.89 17.41
N THR A 68 -1.82 13.21 17.41
CA THR A 68 -1.95 14.05 18.60
C THR A 68 -3.39 14.50 18.82
N ALA A 69 -3.69 14.91 20.06
CA ALA A 69 -4.96 15.57 20.39
C ALA A 69 -5.20 16.81 19.51
N ALA A 70 -4.15 17.53 19.13
CA ALA A 70 -4.25 18.68 18.23
C ALA A 70 -4.66 18.28 16.80
N ASP A 71 -4.10 17.20 16.26
CA ASP A 71 -4.45 16.69 14.92
C ASP A 71 -5.93 16.28 14.86
N LEU A 72 -6.41 15.61 15.91
CA LEU A 72 -7.79 15.16 16.04
C LEU A 72 -8.75 16.33 16.27
N ALA A 73 -8.36 17.30 17.10
CA ALA A 73 -9.17 18.49 17.37
C ALA A 73 -9.36 19.36 16.13
N ALA A 74 -8.38 19.39 15.21
CA ALA A 74 -8.52 20.07 13.91
C ALA A 74 -9.64 19.45 13.05
N ALA A 75 -9.91 18.16 13.22
CA ALA A 75 -11.04 17.44 12.60
C ALA A 75 -12.30 17.40 13.48
N GLY A 76 -12.31 18.08 14.63
CA GLY A 76 -13.47 18.15 15.53
C GLY A 76 -13.59 17.00 16.52
N PHE A 77 -12.59 16.13 16.63
CA PHE A 77 -12.56 15.03 17.59
C PHE A 77 -11.79 15.41 18.84
N ASP A 78 -12.47 15.41 19.99
CA ASP A 78 -11.85 15.73 21.29
C ASP A 78 -11.22 14.48 21.90
N LEU A 79 -9.90 14.32 21.75
CA LEU A 79 -9.13 13.27 22.42
C LEU A 79 -8.77 13.63 23.88
N ALA A 80 -8.60 14.92 24.18
CA ALA A 80 -8.04 15.42 25.44
C ALA A 80 -8.90 15.06 26.67
N THR A 81 -10.17 14.72 26.45
CA THR A 81 -11.13 14.32 27.49
C THR A 81 -11.45 12.82 27.50
N GLN A 82 -10.81 12.02 26.65
CA GLN A 82 -11.12 10.60 26.47
C GLN A 82 -10.08 9.70 27.12
N GLU A 83 -10.54 8.58 27.67
CA GLU A 83 -9.70 7.47 28.09
C GLU A 83 -9.57 6.43 26.96
N MET A 84 -8.46 5.69 26.91
CA MET A 84 -8.23 4.66 25.87
C MET A 84 -9.36 3.62 25.84
N ALA A 85 -9.95 3.31 27.00
CA ALA A 85 -11.09 2.40 27.14
C ALA A 85 -12.37 2.87 26.42
N GLN A 86 -12.44 4.15 26.04
CA GLN A 86 -13.57 4.78 25.36
C GLN A 86 -13.33 4.95 23.87
N LEU A 87 -12.26 4.36 23.32
CA LEU A 87 -11.84 4.54 21.95
C LEU A 87 -11.72 3.20 21.22
N ALA A 88 -12.01 3.21 19.93
CA ALA A 88 -11.79 2.06 19.05
C ALA A 88 -11.15 2.53 17.75
N LEU A 89 -10.00 1.95 17.42
CA LEU A 89 -9.33 2.13 16.13
C LEU A 89 -9.63 0.91 15.25
N THR A 90 -10.00 1.13 14.00
CA THR A 90 -10.27 0.05 13.04
C THR A 90 -9.73 0.36 11.65
N ALA A 91 -9.39 -0.67 10.89
CA ALA A 91 -9.04 -0.57 9.47
C ALA A 91 -9.71 -1.73 8.72
N GLY A 92 -10.38 -1.43 7.60
CA GLY A 92 -11.15 -2.44 6.86
C GLY A 92 -12.21 -3.18 7.71
N GLY A 93 -12.74 -2.54 8.75
CA GLY A 93 -13.67 -3.12 9.71
C GLY A 93 -13.05 -4.01 10.79
N ALA A 94 -11.75 -4.29 10.73
CA ALA A 94 -11.04 -5.04 11.76
C ALA A 94 -10.49 -4.12 12.86
N PRO A 95 -10.47 -4.53 14.15
CA PRO A 95 -9.82 -3.77 15.20
C PRO A 95 -8.32 -3.61 14.96
N VAL A 96 -7.78 -2.44 15.29
CA VAL A 96 -6.34 -2.12 15.23
C VAL A 96 -5.86 -1.78 16.63
N ALA A 97 -4.80 -2.44 17.08
CA ALA A 97 -4.19 -2.15 18.36
C ALA A 97 -3.45 -0.82 18.33
N PHE A 98 -3.68 0.00 19.34
CA PHE A 98 -2.97 1.26 19.54
C PHE A 98 -2.55 1.42 21.00
N SER A 99 -1.58 2.29 21.25
CA SER A 99 -1.22 2.77 22.58
C SER A 99 -1.64 4.23 22.72
N MET A 100 -1.78 4.69 23.95
CA MET A 100 -2.14 6.09 24.25
C MET A 100 -1.26 6.60 25.39
N ALA A 101 -0.70 7.78 25.21
CA ALA A 101 0.19 8.42 26.18
C ALA A 101 -0.09 9.92 26.27
N GLY A 102 0.43 10.56 27.32
CA GLY A 102 0.17 11.97 27.62
C GLY A 102 -1.18 12.18 28.32
N SER A 103 -1.57 13.45 28.46
CA SER A 103 -2.84 13.86 29.09
C SER A 103 -3.28 15.22 28.56
N GLY A 104 -4.59 15.46 28.51
CA GLY A 104 -5.13 16.72 28.01
C GLY A 104 -4.64 17.02 26.58
N ASP A 105 -4.12 18.22 26.36
CA ASP A 105 -3.68 18.65 25.02
C ASP A 105 -2.39 17.95 24.53
N GLU A 106 -1.63 17.31 25.43
CA GLU A 106 -0.41 16.53 25.08
C GLU A 106 -0.72 15.06 24.75
N GLN A 107 -1.98 14.65 24.89
CA GLN A 107 -2.39 13.28 24.65
C GLN A 107 -2.21 12.90 23.18
N ALA A 108 -1.75 11.69 22.93
CA ALA A 108 -1.58 11.15 21.59
C ALA A 108 -1.82 9.64 21.57
N ILE A 109 -2.29 9.14 20.44
CA ILE A 109 -2.31 7.70 20.14
C ILE A 109 -1.12 7.35 19.27
N THR A 110 -0.59 6.13 19.44
CA THR A 110 0.42 5.54 18.56
C THR A 110 -0.10 4.21 18.04
N PHE A 111 0.03 3.94 16.74
CA PHE A 111 -0.36 2.67 16.12
C PHE A 111 0.56 2.33 14.94
N TYR A 112 0.54 1.08 14.49
CA TYR A 112 1.23 0.69 13.25
C TYR A 112 0.27 0.84 12.07
N GLY A 113 0.65 1.68 11.11
CA GLY A 113 -0.09 1.94 9.89
C GLY A 113 0.57 1.25 8.70
N GLU A 114 -0.24 0.72 7.79
CA GLU A 114 0.19 0.20 6.49
C GLU A 114 -0.66 0.83 5.39
N PRO A 115 -0.05 1.20 4.24
CA PRO A 115 -0.81 1.57 3.06
C PRO A 115 -1.64 0.40 2.57
N ARG A 116 -2.68 0.70 1.81
CA ARG A 116 -3.44 -0.34 1.12
C ARG A 116 -2.90 -0.42 -0.29
N ASP A 117 -2.30 -1.55 -0.63
CA ASP A 117 -1.88 -1.78 -2.00
C ASP A 117 -3.10 -2.15 -2.86
N SER A 118 -3.59 -1.17 -3.61
CA SER A 118 -4.73 -1.30 -4.51
C SER A 118 -4.48 -0.45 -5.75
N ARG A 119 -4.94 -0.95 -6.90
CA ARG A 119 -4.93 -0.18 -8.15
C ARG A 119 -5.76 1.10 -8.08
N TYR A 120 -6.68 1.22 -7.12
CA TYR A 120 -7.57 2.37 -6.96
C TYR A 120 -7.03 3.47 -6.03
N GLY A 121 -5.94 3.20 -5.31
CA GLY A 121 -5.32 4.14 -4.38
C GLY A 121 -4.30 3.44 -3.49
N SER A 122 -3.27 4.18 -3.06
CA SER A 122 -2.24 3.70 -2.12
C SER A 122 -2.56 4.00 -0.65
N GLN A 123 -3.54 4.87 -0.39
CA GLN A 123 -3.93 5.29 0.95
C GLN A 123 -4.74 4.19 1.65
N ASN A 124 -4.45 3.97 2.93
CA ASN A 124 -5.32 3.25 3.83
C ASN A 124 -6.02 4.21 4.79
N ILE A 125 -7.20 3.80 5.27
CA ILE A 125 -8.06 4.60 6.13
C ILE A 125 -8.27 3.88 7.46
N TYR A 126 -7.82 4.53 8.53
CA TYR A 126 -8.01 4.08 9.89
C TYR A 126 -9.10 4.91 10.56
N TRP A 127 -10.12 4.26 11.11
CA TRP A 127 -11.25 4.92 11.76
C TRP A 127 -11.04 4.92 13.27
N LEU A 128 -10.85 6.10 13.85
CA LEU A 128 -10.88 6.30 15.30
C LEU A 128 -12.28 6.75 15.71
N ASN A 129 -12.92 5.97 16.58
CA ASN A 129 -14.29 6.21 17.04
C ASN A 129 -14.32 6.24 18.57
N LYS A 130 -15.26 7.00 19.14
CA LYS A 130 -15.65 6.78 20.54
C LYS A 130 -16.35 5.41 20.63
N ALA A 131 -15.74 4.48 21.36
CA ALA A 131 -16.23 3.12 21.50
C ALA A 131 -17.64 3.11 22.10
N GLN A 132 -18.53 2.31 21.52
CA GLN A 132 -19.77 1.95 22.20
C GLN A 132 -19.44 0.93 23.30
N SER A 133 -20.24 0.89 24.38
CA SER A 133 -19.91 0.22 25.65
C SER A 133 -19.62 -1.30 25.59
N GLU A 134 -19.72 -1.92 24.42
CA GLU A 134 -19.57 -3.37 24.19
C GLU A 134 -18.28 -3.76 23.42
N THR A 135 -17.57 -2.82 22.80
CA THR A 135 -16.29 -3.07 22.11
C THR A 135 -15.11 -2.74 23.02
N GLN A 136 -14.34 -3.76 23.42
CA GLN A 136 -13.07 -3.55 24.13
C GLN A 136 -12.04 -2.96 23.17
N PRO A 137 -11.29 -1.90 23.55
CA PRO A 137 -10.20 -1.40 22.72
C PRO A 137 -9.17 -2.51 22.50
N ALA A 138 -8.68 -2.63 21.26
CA ALA A 138 -7.46 -3.35 21.00
C ALA A 138 -6.29 -2.47 21.49
N ALA A 139 -5.57 -2.94 22.51
CA ALA A 139 -4.42 -2.26 23.06
C ALA A 139 -3.14 -2.97 22.63
N VAL A 140 -2.09 -2.21 22.33
CA VAL A 140 -0.75 -2.79 22.12
C VAL A 140 -0.31 -3.44 23.42
N VAL A 141 -0.03 -4.74 23.35
CA VAL A 141 0.42 -5.53 24.51
C VAL A 141 1.95 -5.53 24.56
N ALA A 142 2.49 -5.61 25.78
CA ALA A 142 3.93 -5.71 25.98
C ALA A 142 4.39 -7.17 26.02
N ALA A 143 5.54 -7.45 25.41
CA ALA A 143 6.30 -8.68 25.58
C ALA A 143 7.71 -8.37 26.06
N ASP A 144 8.28 -9.28 26.86
CA ASP A 144 9.67 -9.20 27.28
C ASP A 144 10.60 -9.57 26.11
N ALA A 145 11.53 -8.67 25.83
CA ALA A 145 12.54 -8.74 24.80
C ALA A 145 13.94 -8.54 25.39
N SER A 146 14.10 -8.83 26.69
CA SER A 146 15.39 -8.79 27.37
C SER A 146 16.44 -9.63 26.62
N PRO A 147 17.64 -9.08 26.37
CA PRO A 147 18.69 -9.81 25.67
C PRO A 147 19.18 -11.02 26.49
N SER A 148 19.65 -12.03 25.77
CA SER A 148 20.31 -13.22 26.33
C SER A 148 21.84 -13.15 26.16
N ASP A 149 22.54 -14.21 26.58
CA ASP A 149 24.00 -14.34 26.39
C ASP A 149 24.39 -14.86 24.98
N ALA A 150 23.43 -15.08 24.08
CA ALA A 150 23.71 -15.52 22.72
C ALA A 150 24.46 -14.43 21.92
N ALA A 151 25.21 -14.86 20.90
CA ALA A 151 25.87 -13.93 20.00
C ALA A 151 24.81 -13.14 19.20
N PRO A 152 24.77 -11.81 19.31
CA PRO A 152 23.74 -11.02 18.65
C PRO A 152 24.03 -10.90 17.15
N VAL A 153 22.97 -10.83 16.35
CA VAL A 153 23.06 -10.39 14.96
C VAL A 153 23.18 -8.87 14.90
N THR A 154 23.95 -8.37 13.94
CA THR A 154 24.18 -6.94 13.70
C THR A 154 23.82 -6.53 12.27
N THR A 155 23.28 -7.46 11.49
CA THR A 155 22.84 -7.27 10.11
C THR A 155 21.53 -8.00 9.86
N PHE A 156 20.80 -7.58 8.84
CA PHE A 156 19.62 -8.24 8.33
C PHE A 156 19.60 -8.16 6.80
N ARG A 157 18.79 -9.00 6.16
CA ARG A 157 18.59 -8.93 4.71
C ARG A 157 17.55 -7.85 4.42
N ALA A 158 17.99 -6.71 3.90
CA ALA A 158 17.11 -5.64 3.43
C ALA A 158 16.72 -5.89 1.96
N SER A 159 15.61 -5.30 1.54
CA SER A 159 15.18 -5.27 0.14
C SER A 159 14.94 -3.82 -0.27
N GLN A 160 15.26 -3.50 -1.53
CA GLN A 160 14.82 -2.29 -2.21
C GLN A 160 14.04 -2.68 -3.45
N HIS A 161 12.88 -2.06 -3.63
CA HIS A 161 12.04 -2.20 -4.80
C HIS A 161 12.10 -0.87 -5.57
N LEU A 162 12.49 -0.95 -6.84
CA LEU A 162 12.63 0.19 -7.73
C LEU A 162 11.67 0.00 -8.90
N GLU A 163 10.76 0.94 -9.05
CA GLU A 163 9.81 0.99 -10.14
C GLU A 163 9.39 2.45 -10.40
N ALA A 164 8.76 2.68 -11.54
CA ALA A 164 7.91 3.86 -11.69
C ALA A 164 6.71 3.49 -12.56
N SER A 165 5.55 4.06 -12.31
CA SER A 165 4.37 3.80 -13.12
C SER A 165 4.29 4.84 -14.24
N LYS A 166 4.75 4.53 -15.46
CA LYS A 166 4.73 5.50 -16.58
C LYS A 166 3.87 5.06 -17.76
N ASN A 167 3.70 3.75 -17.96
CA ASN A 167 3.10 3.19 -19.15
C ASN A 167 1.97 2.24 -18.78
N TYR A 168 0.73 2.67 -18.99
CA TYR A 168 -0.42 1.80 -18.80
C TYR A 168 -0.64 0.88 -20.01
N LEU A 169 -0.57 -0.43 -19.80
CA LEU A 169 -0.80 -1.46 -20.81
C LEU A 169 -2.01 -2.33 -20.46
N SER A 170 -3.16 -2.00 -21.06
CA SER A 170 -4.42 -2.74 -20.85
C SER A 170 -4.34 -4.22 -21.23
N GLN A 171 -3.38 -4.62 -22.06
CA GLN A 171 -3.20 -5.99 -22.57
C GLN A 171 -2.37 -6.90 -21.65
N VAL A 172 -1.71 -6.35 -20.63
CA VAL A 172 -1.15 -7.17 -19.55
C VAL A 172 -2.35 -7.66 -18.74
N THR A 173 -2.61 -8.96 -18.68
CA THR A 173 -3.85 -9.50 -18.05
C THR A 173 -3.58 -10.61 -17.04
N ASP A 174 -2.32 -10.97 -16.82
CA ASP A 174 -1.89 -11.97 -15.84
C ASP A 174 -1.56 -11.37 -14.47
N THR A 175 -1.64 -10.05 -14.34
CA THR A 175 -1.47 -9.26 -13.12
C THR A 175 -2.58 -8.20 -13.02
N ASP A 176 -2.87 -7.76 -11.78
CA ASP A 176 -3.77 -6.61 -11.54
C ASP A 176 -3.06 -5.26 -11.72
N ASP A 177 -1.72 -5.28 -11.81
CA ASP A 177 -0.92 -4.11 -12.17
C ASP A 177 -0.69 -4.05 -13.68
N HIS A 178 -1.07 -2.92 -14.27
CA HIS A 178 -0.98 -2.64 -15.70
C HIS A 178 0.00 -1.50 -15.98
N TRP A 179 0.64 -0.95 -14.95
CA TRP A 179 1.57 0.16 -15.07
C TRP A 179 3.00 -0.33 -15.14
N LEU A 180 3.62 -0.16 -16.29
CA LEU A 180 5.03 -0.51 -16.50
C LEU A 180 5.92 0.73 -16.46
N TRP A 181 7.19 0.51 -16.15
CA TRP A 181 8.17 1.55 -15.93
C TRP A 181 8.67 2.22 -17.19
N GLU A 182 9.49 1.55 -17.99
CA GLU A 182 10.13 2.22 -19.12
C GLU A 182 9.94 1.42 -20.39
N SER A 183 9.55 2.09 -21.48
CA SER A 183 9.40 1.46 -22.78
C SER A 183 10.74 1.51 -23.53
N LEU A 184 11.24 0.36 -23.96
CA LEU A 184 12.52 0.21 -24.63
C LEU A 184 12.30 -0.38 -26.02
N PHE A 185 12.86 0.27 -27.04
CA PHE A 185 12.88 -0.21 -28.43
C PHE A 185 14.32 -0.51 -28.82
N ALA A 186 14.64 -1.75 -29.14
CA ALA A 186 16.01 -2.12 -29.45
C ALA A 186 16.51 -1.43 -30.75
N PRO A 187 17.79 -1.01 -30.80
CA PRO A 187 18.75 -1.01 -29.70
C PRO A 187 18.48 0.13 -28.70
N ALA A 188 18.48 -0.18 -27.40
CA ALA A 188 18.26 0.80 -26.33
C ALA A 188 19.07 0.46 -25.08
N VAL A 189 19.39 1.47 -24.28
CA VAL A 189 19.93 1.32 -22.93
C VAL A 189 19.15 2.26 -22.00
N TYR A 190 18.68 1.73 -20.88
CA TYR A 190 18.11 2.51 -19.79
C TYR A 190 18.88 2.23 -18.50
N THR A 191 19.23 3.29 -17.77
CA THR A 191 20.01 3.19 -16.54
C THR A 191 19.14 3.51 -15.34
N VAL A 192 19.07 2.56 -14.41
CA VAL A 192 18.51 2.74 -13.07
C VAL A 192 19.65 3.05 -12.11
N THR A 193 19.52 4.13 -11.35
CA THR A 193 20.48 4.50 -10.30
C THR A 193 19.90 4.20 -8.93
N PHE A 194 20.69 3.60 -8.03
CA PHE A 194 20.24 3.30 -6.66
C PHE A 194 21.39 3.26 -5.65
N ASP A 195 21.05 3.54 -4.40
CA ASP A 195 21.95 3.45 -3.25
C ASP A 195 21.69 2.13 -2.51
N LEU A 196 22.57 1.73 -1.60
CA LEU A 196 22.37 0.61 -0.68
C LEU A 196 22.56 1.11 0.77
N PRO A 197 21.54 1.78 1.35
CA PRO A 197 21.62 2.33 2.70
C PRO A 197 22.05 1.27 3.72
N GLY A 198 23.10 1.57 4.48
CA GLY A 198 23.64 0.67 5.50
C GLY A 198 24.24 -0.63 4.97
N TYR A 199 24.64 -0.72 3.70
CA TYR A 199 25.26 -1.92 3.12
C TYR A 199 26.42 -2.46 3.99
N ALA A 200 26.28 -3.71 4.42
CA ALA A 200 27.19 -4.39 5.33
C ALA A 200 28.29 -5.20 4.60
N GLY A 201 28.34 -5.12 3.27
CA GLY A 201 29.16 -6.00 2.43
C GLY A 201 28.41 -7.30 2.07
N GLY A 202 29.10 -8.20 1.37
CA GLY A 202 28.51 -9.45 0.89
C GLY A 202 27.79 -9.29 -0.46
N ASP A 203 27.28 -10.39 -0.99
CA ASP A 203 26.63 -10.38 -2.30
C ASP A 203 25.19 -9.86 -2.18
N ALA A 204 24.70 -9.21 -3.25
CA ALA A 204 23.30 -8.83 -3.38
C ALA A 204 22.58 -9.77 -4.35
N ASP A 205 21.29 -9.99 -4.14
CA ASP A 205 20.43 -10.68 -5.12
C ASP A 205 19.58 -9.63 -5.82
N MET A 206 19.56 -9.65 -7.14
CA MET A 206 18.77 -8.75 -7.98
C MET A 206 17.73 -9.52 -8.76
N VAL A 207 16.49 -9.01 -8.79
CA VAL A 207 15.40 -9.52 -9.63
C VAL A 207 14.94 -8.39 -10.55
N ILE A 208 14.99 -8.63 -11.85
CA ILE A 208 14.58 -7.65 -12.87
C ILE A 208 13.41 -8.26 -13.63
N SER A 209 12.27 -7.58 -13.65
CA SER A 209 11.08 -8.01 -14.41
C SER A 209 10.91 -7.16 -15.64
N LEU A 210 10.82 -7.82 -16.80
CA LEU A 210 10.61 -7.24 -18.11
C LEU A 210 9.33 -7.79 -18.74
N TRP A 211 8.68 -7.01 -19.58
CA TRP A 211 7.55 -7.45 -20.41
C TRP A 211 7.91 -7.35 -21.89
N GLY A 212 8.01 -8.49 -22.58
CA GLY A 212 8.10 -8.53 -24.04
C GLY A 212 6.77 -8.10 -24.66
N ASN A 213 6.77 -7.01 -25.43
CA ASN A 213 5.55 -6.42 -25.97
C ASN A 213 5.35 -6.67 -27.47
N SER A 214 6.42 -6.89 -28.21
CA SER A 214 6.37 -7.27 -29.63
C SER A 214 6.31 -8.79 -29.79
N GLU A 215 6.01 -9.22 -31.02
CA GLU A 215 6.05 -10.62 -31.42
C GLU A 215 6.51 -10.67 -32.88
N ASP A 216 7.56 -11.44 -33.16
CA ASP A 216 8.09 -11.68 -34.50
C ASP A 216 8.09 -13.19 -34.83
N ARG A 217 8.36 -13.56 -36.09
CA ARG A 217 8.57 -14.96 -36.49
C ARG A 217 9.99 -15.45 -36.15
N SER A 218 10.94 -14.54 -35.96
CA SER A 218 12.28 -14.87 -35.48
C SER A 218 12.20 -15.40 -34.04
N ASN A 219 13.03 -16.39 -33.70
CA ASN A 219 13.14 -16.90 -32.34
C ASN A 219 14.63 -17.08 -31.97
N PRO A 220 15.12 -16.40 -30.92
CA PRO A 220 14.40 -15.44 -30.08
C PRO A 220 14.11 -14.13 -30.82
N ASP A 221 13.03 -13.44 -30.45
CA ASP A 221 12.70 -12.08 -30.94
C ASP A 221 13.10 -10.97 -29.96
N HIS A 222 13.42 -11.32 -28.71
CA HIS A 222 13.87 -10.40 -27.67
C HIS A 222 15.24 -10.76 -27.10
N SER A 223 16.02 -9.74 -26.74
CA SER A 223 17.32 -9.90 -26.07
C SER A 223 17.57 -8.79 -25.05
N ALA A 224 18.12 -9.12 -23.88
CA ALA A 224 18.50 -8.15 -22.85
C ALA A 224 19.84 -8.51 -22.19
N ARG A 225 20.65 -7.49 -21.91
CA ARG A 225 21.89 -7.55 -21.12
C ARG A 225 21.78 -6.61 -19.93
N LEU A 226 22.14 -7.11 -18.75
CA LEU A 226 22.22 -6.35 -17.50
C LEU A 226 23.68 -5.99 -17.22
N ARG A 227 23.95 -4.69 -17.02
CA ARG A 227 25.28 -4.19 -16.68
C ARG A 227 25.23 -3.37 -15.41
N LEU A 228 25.90 -3.80 -14.35
CA LEU A 228 26.01 -3.06 -13.10
C LEU A 228 27.38 -2.42 -12.98
N ASN A 229 27.44 -1.10 -12.79
CA ASN A 229 28.69 -0.35 -12.61
C ASN A 229 29.74 -0.63 -13.71
N GLY A 230 29.27 -0.91 -14.94
CA GLY A 230 30.10 -1.23 -16.10
C GLY A 230 30.43 -2.72 -16.28
N GLU A 231 30.08 -3.60 -15.34
CA GLU A 231 30.29 -5.05 -15.46
C GLU A 231 29.00 -5.75 -15.90
N THR A 232 29.09 -6.70 -16.84
CA THR A 232 27.93 -7.50 -17.23
C THR A 232 27.60 -8.49 -16.11
N ILE A 233 26.39 -8.42 -15.57
CA ILE A 233 25.91 -9.30 -14.49
C ILE A 233 24.93 -10.36 -14.97
N GLY A 234 24.28 -10.17 -16.12
CA GLY A 234 23.30 -11.12 -16.66
C GLY A 234 22.98 -10.86 -18.12
N GLU A 235 22.58 -11.91 -18.85
CA GLU A 235 22.13 -11.85 -20.24
C GLU A 235 21.02 -12.87 -20.46
N SER A 236 19.99 -12.50 -21.23
CA SER A 236 18.96 -13.43 -21.67
C SER A 236 18.36 -13.03 -23.00
N ALA A 237 17.99 -14.05 -23.78
CA ALA A 237 17.08 -13.91 -24.92
C ALA A 237 15.79 -14.71 -24.67
N TRP A 238 14.68 -14.27 -25.25
CA TRP A 238 13.39 -14.95 -25.16
C TRP A 238 12.53 -14.67 -26.39
N ASP A 239 11.41 -15.37 -26.48
CA ASP A 239 10.51 -15.36 -27.64
C ASP A 239 9.10 -14.94 -27.23
N GLY A 240 8.49 -14.09 -28.04
CA GLY A 240 7.10 -13.68 -27.95
C GLY A 240 6.78 -12.76 -26.77
N LYS A 241 5.48 -12.45 -26.68
CA LYS A 241 4.95 -11.59 -25.62
C LYS A 241 4.91 -12.28 -24.27
N GLY A 242 5.16 -11.51 -23.21
CA GLY A 242 4.98 -11.97 -21.84
C GLY A 242 6.07 -11.52 -20.88
N TRP A 243 5.92 -11.95 -19.63
CA TRP A 243 6.89 -11.69 -18.58
C TRP A 243 8.19 -12.43 -18.79
N LYS A 244 9.28 -11.70 -18.57
CA LYS A 244 10.63 -12.23 -18.46
C LYS A 244 11.27 -11.71 -17.19
N THR A 245 11.55 -12.62 -16.26
CA THR A 245 12.32 -12.32 -15.04
C THR A 245 13.77 -12.77 -15.20
N LEU A 246 14.70 -11.89 -14.85
CA LEU A 246 16.11 -12.19 -14.68
C LEU A 246 16.45 -12.14 -13.19
N THR A 247 17.22 -13.11 -12.71
CA THR A 247 17.63 -13.20 -11.31
C THR A 247 19.13 -13.39 -11.25
N GLU A 248 19.84 -12.43 -10.65
CA GLU A 248 21.29 -12.40 -10.62
C GLU A 248 21.79 -12.25 -9.19
N THR A 249 22.78 -13.05 -8.78
CA THR A 249 23.55 -12.79 -7.56
C THR A 249 24.77 -11.95 -7.94
N VAL A 250 24.80 -10.72 -7.46
CA VAL A 250 25.85 -9.74 -7.74
C VAL A 250 26.95 -9.82 -6.68
N PRO A 251 28.21 -10.09 -7.08
CA PRO A 251 29.32 -10.13 -6.16
C PRO A 251 29.56 -8.79 -5.46
N ALA A 252 29.96 -8.84 -4.19
CA ALA A 252 30.29 -7.66 -3.39
C ALA A 252 31.26 -6.67 -4.06
N ALA A 253 32.17 -7.17 -4.91
CA ALA A 253 33.15 -6.38 -5.63
C ALA A 253 32.55 -5.43 -6.70
N ASN A 254 31.32 -5.70 -7.15
CA ASN A 254 30.62 -4.92 -8.15
C ASN A 254 29.59 -3.96 -7.54
N LEU A 255 29.45 -3.94 -6.21
CA LEU A 255 28.45 -3.14 -5.49
C LEU A 255 29.09 -1.95 -4.80
N LEU A 256 28.39 -0.82 -4.84
CA LEU A 256 28.74 0.40 -4.12
C LEU A 256 27.69 0.68 -3.03
N PRO A 257 28.08 1.27 -1.89
CA PRO A 257 27.09 1.72 -0.91
C PRO A 257 26.15 2.82 -1.45
N VAL A 258 26.63 3.64 -2.38
CA VAL A 258 25.91 4.79 -2.96
C VAL A 258 26.27 4.89 -4.44
N GLY A 259 25.29 5.20 -5.29
CA GLY A 259 25.48 5.51 -6.70
C GLY A 259 25.73 4.28 -7.58
N ASN A 260 25.06 3.16 -7.33
CA ASN A 260 25.07 2.05 -8.27
C ASN A 260 24.31 2.43 -9.54
N GLU A 261 24.81 1.99 -10.69
CA GLU A 261 24.18 2.18 -12.00
C GLU A 261 23.90 0.81 -12.63
N LEU A 262 22.63 0.41 -12.71
CA LEU A 262 22.18 -0.76 -13.47
C LEU A 262 21.71 -0.33 -14.86
N GLY A 263 22.46 -0.69 -15.89
CA GLY A 263 22.05 -0.59 -17.29
C GLY A 263 21.25 -1.82 -17.73
N ILE A 264 20.03 -1.59 -18.20
CA ILE A 264 19.20 -2.55 -18.95
C ILE A 264 19.40 -2.24 -20.43
N GLU A 265 20.16 -3.10 -21.11
CA GLU A 265 20.51 -2.96 -22.54
C GLU A 265 19.69 -3.95 -23.37
N LEU A 266 18.91 -3.43 -24.34
CA LEU A 266 18.40 -4.23 -25.46
C LEU A 266 19.36 -4.03 -26.64
N PRO A 267 20.22 -5.01 -26.98
CA PRO A 267 21.24 -4.82 -28.00
C PRO A 267 20.66 -4.80 -29.43
N GLY A 268 19.47 -5.36 -29.65
CA GLY A 268 18.89 -5.50 -30.99
C GLY A 268 19.70 -6.45 -31.88
N ASP A 269 20.24 -7.52 -31.29
CA ASP A 269 21.08 -8.52 -31.95
C ASP A 269 20.30 -9.79 -32.37
N THR A 270 18.97 -9.74 -32.30
CA THR A 270 18.06 -10.76 -32.84
C THR A 270 17.79 -10.53 -34.34
N GLU A 271 17.10 -11.48 -34.99
CA GLU A 271 16.62 -11.32 -36.36
C GLU A 271 15.26 -10.59 -36.44
N ALA A 272 14.70 -10.19 -35.29
CA ALA A 272 13.38 -9.56 -35.22
C ALA A 272 13.38 -8.19 -35.90
N VAL A 273 12.27 -7.86 -36.56
CA VAL A 273 12.11 -6.52 -37.15
C VAL A 273 11.80 -5.47 -36.07
N VAL A 274 11.14 -5.90 -34.99
CA VAL A 274 10.79 -5.08 -33.83
C VAL A 274 11.07 -5.87 -32.57
N ASP A 275 11.90 -5.31 -31.70
CA ASP A 275 12.13 -5.77 -30.32
C ASP A 275 11.71 -4.63 -29.38
N MET A 276 10.53 -4.76 -28.80
CA MET A 276 9.95 -3.81 -27.87
C MET A 276 9.71 -4.48 -26.51
N VAL A 277 10.37 -3.96 -25.48
CA VAL A 277 10.29 -4.50 -24.11
C VAL A 277 9.97 -3.36 -23.16
N TYR A 278 9.20 -3.64 -22.12
CA TYR A 278 9.03 -2.72 -21.00
C TYR A 278 9.83 -3.22 -19.79
N LEU A 279 10.55 -2.32 -19.14
CA LEU A 279 11.00 -2.55 -17.76
C LEU A 279 9.78 -2.40 -16.84
N ASN A 280 9.61 -3.31 -15.89
CA ASN A 280 8.60 -3.19 -14.83
C ASN A 280 9.23 -2.76 -13.52
N GLN A 281 10.07 -3.62 -12.94
CA GLN A 281 10.67 -3.39 -11.63
C GLN A 281 12.08 -3.95 -11.55
N VAL A 282 12.83 -3.43 -10.59
CA VAL A 282 14.12 -3.94 -10.14
C VAL A 282 14.06 -4.09 -8.62
N ASP A 283 14.17 -5.32 -8.14
CA ASP A 283 14.33 -5.61 -6.72
C ASP A 283 15.80 -5.92 -6.40
N VAL A 284 16.29 -5.38 -5.29
CA VAL A 284 17.65 -5.61 -4.80
C VAL A 284 17.60 -6.02 -3.33
N ALA A 285 17.93 -7.27 -3.04
CA ALA A 285 18.13 -7.77 -1.69
C ALA A 285 19.61 -7.72 -1.32
N TYR A 286 19.95 -7.15 -0.16
CA TYR A 286 21.34 -6.98 0.27
C TYR A 286 21.47 -7.03 1.79
N ASP A 287 22.67 -7.31 2.30
CA ASP A 287 22.90 -7.32 3.75
C ASP A 287 23.05 -5.87 4.22
N ARG A 288 22.16 -5.46 5.12
CA ARG A 288 22.13 -4.12 5.74
C ARG A 288 22.50 -4.22 7.21
N GLN A 289 23.26 -3.25 7.71
CA GLN A 289 23.56 -3.11 9.13
C GLN A 289 22.28 -2.82 9.91
N LEU A 290 22.12 -3.46 11.07
CA LEU A 290 21.14 -3.07 12.09
C LEU A 290 21.63 -1.77 12.74
N ALA A 291 21.34 -0.67 12.07
CA ALA A 291 21.67 0.68 12.48
C ALA A 291 20.55 1.63 12.06
N THR A 292 20.17 2.54 12.95
CA THR A 292 19.14 3.56 12.70
C THR A 292 19.69 4.96 12.91
N THR A 293 19.12 5.94 12.22
CA THR A 293 19.30 7.37 12.51
C THR A 293 18.10 7.90 13.30
N ALA A 294 18.24 9.12 13.87
CA ALA A 294 17.24 9.69 14.78
C ALA A 294 15.92 10.05 14.08
N ASP A 295 15.95 10.13 12.74
CA ASP A 295 14.85 10.47 11.84
C ASP A 295 14.38 9.27 11.00
N GLU A 296 14.92 8.07 11.23
CA GLU A 296 14.56 6.85 10.52
C GLU A 296 13.69 5.92 11.39
N GLN A 297 12.70 5.29 10.75
CA GLN A 297 12.10 4.06 11.27
C GLN A 297 12.74 2.86 10.58
N LEU A 298 13.42 2.02 11.35
CA LEU A 298 14.06 0.82 10.83
C LEU A 298 13.09 -0.37 10.92
N ALA A 299 12.58 -0.80 9.77
CA ALA A 299 11.83 -2.04 9.63
C ALA A 299 12.74 -3.18 9.17
N PHE A 300 12.68 -4.33 9.84
CA PHE A 300 13.49 -5.49 9.49
C PHE A 300 12.79 -6.81 9.83
N SER A 301 13.11 -7.83 9.05
CA SER A 301 12.69 -9.20 9.33
C SER A 301 13.85 -10.05 9.82
N LEU A 302 13.64 -10.75 10.93
CA LEU A 302 14.59 -11.73 11.47
C LEU A 302 13.91 -13.08 11.68
N PRO A 303 14.68 -14.19 11.58
CA PRO A 303 14.16 -15.50 11.88
C PRO A 303 13.85 -15.60 13.38
N GLY A 304 12.63 -16.00 13.73
CA GLY A 304 12.26 -16.44 15.07
C GLY A 304 12.80 -15.60 16.22
N ALA A 305 13.19 -16.28 17.30
CA ALA A 305 13.84 -15.67 18.45
C ALA A 305 15.35 -15.46 18.22
N THR A 306 15.76 -14.21 18.08
CA THR A 306 17.12 -13.80 17.73
C THR A 306 17.57 -12.66 18.64
N ASP A 307 18.75 -12.80 19.25
CA ASP A 307 19.43 -11.71 19.93
C ASP A 307 20.03 -10.76 18.89
N LEU A 308 19.86 -9.45 19.09
CA LEU A 308 20.30 -8.45 18.14
C LEU A 308 20.82 -7.19 18.84
N VAL A 309 21.68 -6.45 18.13
CA VAL A 309 22.15 -5.12 18.54
C VAL A 309 21.80 -4.15 17.42
N VAL A 310 21.00 -3.13 17.73
CA VAL A 310 20.75 -2.00 16.84
C VAL A 310 21.69 -0.86 17.25
N SER A 311 22.61 -0.52 16.36
CA SER A 311 23.54 0.58 16.55
C SER A 311 22.97 1.91 16.05
N GLY A 312 23.69 3.02 16.22
CA GLY A 312 23.24 4.34 15.77
C GLY A 312 22.51 5.12 16.86
N SER A 313 21.36 5.71 16.53
CA SER A 313 20.60 6.55 17.48
C SER A 313 19.67 5.79 18.41
N ALA A 314 19.45 4.49 18.19
CA ALA A 314 18.56 3.65 18.99
C ALA A 314 18.90 3.75 20.50
N GLY A 315 18.01 4.39 21.27
CA GLY A 315 18.17 4.67 22.69
C GLY A 315 17.19 3.93 23.60
N GLU A 316 17.20 4.26 24.89
CA GLU A 316 16.28 3.68 25.89
C GLU A 316 14.81 4.05 25.62
N ASP A 317 14.56 5.18 24.95
CA ASP A 317 13.23 5.67 24.62
C ASP A 317 12.73 5.17 23.25
N ALA A 318 13.51 4.36 22.53
CA ALA A 318 13.12 3.80 21.25
C ALA A 318 11.89 2.90 21.38
N LEU A 319 10.91 3.10 20.50
CA LEU A 319 9.81 2.18 20.35
C LEU A 319 10.28 1.00 19.49
N VAL A 320 10.11 -0.22 20.02
CA VAL A 320 10.38 -1.45 19.26
C VAL A 320 9.13 -2.31 19.25
N TRP A 321 8.48 -2.45 18.09
CA TRP A 321 7.23 -3.20 17.96
C TRP A 321 7.42 -4.39 17.02
N ASP A 322 6.99 -5.57 17.44
CA ASP A 322 6.76 -6.72 16.56
C ASP A 322 5.43 -6.49 15.83
N VAL A 323 5.52 -6.26 14.52
CA VAL A 323 4.41 -5.94 13.61
C VAL A 323 4.09 -7.12 12.68
N THR A 324 4.48 -8.34 13.06
CA THR A 324 4.18 -9.55 12.27
C THR A 324 2.68 -9.72 12.02
N ASP A 325 1.85 -9.31 12.98
CA ASP A 325 0.42 -9.02 12.77
C ASP A 325 0.27 -7.49 12.79
N PRO A 326 0.08 -6.84 11.63
CA PRO A 326 0.07 -5.38 11.55
C PRO A 326 -1.15 -4.74 12.21
N LEU A 327 -2.23 -5.50 12.40
CA LEU A 327 -3.42 -5.02 13.12
C LEU A 327 -3.28 -5.20 14.63
N MET A 328 -2.42 -6.12 15.08
CA MET A 328 -2.22 -6.45 16.49
C MET A 328 -0.72 -6.45 16.87
N PRO A 329 -0.01 -5.33 16.71
CA PRO A 329 1.41 -5.27 17.06
C PRO A 329 1.66 -5.46 18.56
N VAL A 330 2.86 -5.92 18.88
CA VAL A 330 3.33 -6.19 20.24
C VAL A 330 4.53 -5.29 20.56
N ALA A 331 4.45 -4.50 21.62
CA ALA A 331 5.57 -3.70 22.09
C ALA A 331 6.62 -4.58 22.76
N LEU A 332 7.84 -4.56 22.26
CA LEU A 332 9.00 -5.27 22.79
C LEU A 332 9.67 -4.41 23.87
N THR A 333 9.67 -4.90 25.11
CA THR A 333 10.15 -4.18 26.30
C THR A 333 11.34 -4.90 26.92
N GLY A 334 12.09 -4.23 27.81
CA GLY A 334 13.27 -4.84 28.44
C GLY A 334 14.54 -4.82 27.59
N ALA A 335 14.52 -4.10 26.47
CA ALA A 335 15.73 -3.78 25.72
C ALA A 335 16.73 -3.03 26.61
N VAL A 336 18.02 -3.29 26.41
CA VAL A 336 19.11 -2.72 27.20
C VAL A 336 19.97 -1.86 26.29
N ALA A 337 20.02 -0.56 26.54
CA ALA A 337 20.94 0.34 25.85
C ALA A 337 22.32 0.30 26.52
N ASP A 338 23.38 0.15 25.72
CA ASP A 338 24.76 0.34 26.16
C ASP A 338 25.57 1.13 25.12
N SER A 339 26.88 1.26 25.33
CA SER A 339 27.75 2.02 24.41
C SER A 339 27.83 1.43 22.99
N GLY A 340 27.41 0.19 22.80
CA GLY A 340 27.36 -0.50 21.51
C GLY A 340 26.02 -0.40 20.78
N GLY A 341 24.97 0.15 21.41
CA GLY A 341 23.63 0.30 20.84
C GLY A 341 22.54 -0.32 21.71
N LEU A 342 21.33 -0.40 21.16
CA LEU A 342 20.17 -1.02 21.80
C LEU A 342 20.20 -2.55 21.60
N ARG A 343 20.21 -3.29 22.71
CA ARG A 343 20.27 -4.74 22.72
C ARG A 343 18.93 -5.33 23.14
N LEU A 344 18.44 -6.25 22.35
CA LEU A 344 17.16 -6.92 22.59
C LEU A 344 17.11 -8.29 21.93
N ARG A 345 16.06 -9.02 22.23
CA ARG A 345 15.76 -10.30 21.64
C ARG A 345 14.35 -10.32 21.07
N THR A 346 14.20 -10.76 19.81
CA THR A 346 12.86 -10.98 19.23
C THR A 346 12.15 -12.16 19.92
N THR A 347 10.81 -12.16 19.88
CA THR A 347 9.97 -13.06 20.69
C THR A 347 10.08 -14.55 20.32
N VAL A 348 9.62 -15.42 21.22
CA VAL A 348 9.77 -16.89 21.14
C VAL A 348 8.99 -17.50 19.97
N GLY A 349 9.68 -18.28 19.13
CA GLY A 349 9.12 -19.04 18.02
C GLY A 349 10.14 -19.20 16.88
N ASP A 350 9.86 -20.07 15.92
CA ASP A 350 10.73 -20.28 14.74
C ASP A 350 10.25 -19.48 13.50
N ALA A 351 9.07 -18.85 13.58
CA ALA A 351 8.51 -18.06 12.48
C ALA A 351 9.26 -16.72 12.33
N PRO A 352 9.51 -16.24 11.10
CA PRO A 352 10.04 -14.90 10.87
C PRO A 352 9.19 -13.84 11.58
N ARG A 353 9.85 -12.84 12.17
CA ARG A 353 9.21 -11.70 12.81
C ARG A 353 9.50 -10.45 12.01
N MET A 354 8.48 -9.61 11.80
CA MET A 354 8.67 -8.26 11.29
C MET A 354 8.73 -7.31 12.48
N VAL A 355 9.81 -6.55 12.61
CA VAL A 355 10.03 -5.62 13.71
C VAL A 355 10.25 -4.23 13.16
N VAL A 356 9.61 -3.24 13.77
CA VAL A 356 9.85 -1.82 13.53
C VAL A 356 10.47 -1.21 14.77
N LEU A 357 11.57 -0.49 14.56
CA LEU A 357 12.22 0.32 15.58
C LEU A 357 12.17 1.79 15.15
N ALA A 358 11.72 2.66 16.05
CA ALA A 358 11.68 4.10 15.82
C ALA A 358 12.00 4.87 17.09
N GLU A 359 12.80 5.93 16.97
CA GLU A 359 12.87 6.95 18.01
C GLU A 359 11.55 7.73 18.09
N PRO A 360 11.19 8.34 19.24
CA PRO A 360 9.98 9.14 19.36
C PRO A 360 9.86 10.26 18.31
N ASP A 361 10.98 10.86 17.91
CA ASP A 361 11.04 11.92 16.89
C ASP A 361 10.98 11.38 15.44
N ALA A 362 11.12 10.06 15.25
CA ALA A 362 10.99 9.39 13.95
C ALA A 362 9.56 8.87 13.67
N LEU A 363 8.63 9.01 14.62
CA LEU A 363 7.23 8.61 14.45
C LEU A 363 6.56 9.41 13.32
N LEU A 364 5.84 8.73 12.44
CA LEU A 364 5.16 9.37 11.32
C LEU A 364 3.95 10.15 11.81
N SER A 365 3.65 11.27 11.14
CA SER A 365 2.36 11.97 11.27
C SER A 365 1.43 11.48 10.16
N PRO A 366 0.11 11.39 10.39
CA PRO A 366 -0.82 10.97 9.36
C PRO A 366 -0.86 11.98 8.21
N ASP A 367 -1.10 11.51 7.00
CA ASP A 367 -1.20 12.35 5.81
C ASP A 367 -2.38 13.32 5.91
N ALA A 368 -3.48 12.85 6.51
CA ALA A 368 -4.63 13.67 6.86
C ALA A 368 -5.42 13.05 8.03
N VAL A 369 -6.09 13.93 8.78
CA VAL A 369 -7.17 13.54 9.69
C VAL A 369 -8.45 14.22 9.21
N LEU A 370 -9.47 13.43 8.87
CA LEU A 370 -10.71 13.91 8.28
C LEU A 370 -11.90 13.64 9.22
N PRO A 371 -12.83 14.59 9.38
CA PRO A 371 -14.05 14.36 10.15
C PRO A 371 -14.91 13.28 9.49
N ALA A 372 -15.47 12.37 10.29
CA ALA A 372 -16.50 11.44 9.83
C ALA A 372 -17.89 12.08 10.00
N THR A 373 -18.31 12.88 9.02
CA THR A 373 -19.60 13.58 9.01
C THR A 373 -20.61 12.99 8.01
N GLY A 374 -20.18 11.99 7.23
CA GLY A 374 -20.99 11.33 6.22
C GLY A 374 -22.16 10.56 6.81
N ALA A 375 -23.21 10.37 6.01
CA ALA A 375 -24.35 9.55 6.41
C ALA A 375 -24.02 8.06 6.20
N ASP A 376 -24.38 7.21 7.16
CA ASP A 376 -24.39 5.77 6.94
C ASP A 376 -25.52 5.44 5.96
N LEU A 377 -25.17 5.07 4.73
CA LEU A 377 -26.15 4.83 3.67
C LEU A 377 -27.01 3.57 3.92
N ARG A 378 -26.68 2.78 4.94
CA ARG A 378 -27.50 1.66 5.40
C ARG A 378 -28.76 2.12 6.13
N ASP A 379 -28.72 3.30 6.73
CA ASP A 379 -29.82 3.92 7.48
C ASP A 379 -30.85 4.61 6.57
N ASN A 380 -31.24 3.92 5.49
CA ASN A 380 -32.29 4.37 4.57
C ASN A 380 -33.39 3.30 4.38
N PRO A 381 -34.19 2.99 5.43
CA PRO A 381 -35.17 1.91 5.38
C PRO A 381 -36.33 2.17 4.40
N GLU A 382 -36.59 3.44 4.07
CA GLU A 382 -37.63 3.85 3.11
C GLU A 382 -37.23 3.59 1.66
N GLY A 383 -35.94 3.36 1.40
CA GLY A 383 -35.37 3.08 0.09
C GLY A 383 -35.57 4.17 -0.97
N ALA A 384 -35.23 3.86 -2.22
CA ALA A 384 -35.38 4.76 -3.36
C ALA A 384 -35.61 3.98 -4.66
N ASP A 385 -36.29 4.62 -5.62
CA ASP A 385 -36.44 4.13 -6.99
C ASP A 385 -35.29 4.61 -7.88
N TYR A 386 -34.68 5.74 -7.52
CA TYR A 386 -33.60 6.40 -8.24
C TYR A 386 -32.48 6.75 -7.27
N ILE A 387 -31.31 6.17 -7.47
CA ILE A 387 -30.09 6.44 -6.71
C ILE A 387 -29.16 7.28 -7.59
N ALA A 388 -28.81 8.48 -7.15
CA ALA A 388 -27.72 9.25 -7.74
C ALA A 388 -26.49 9.16 -6.85
N VAL A 389 -25.37 8.68 -7.40
CA VAL A 389 -24.05 8.73 -6.76
C VAL A 389 -23.23 9.79 -7.48
N ALA A 390 -22.75 10.78 -6.74
CA ALA A 390 -22.10 11.94 -7.30
C ALA A 390 -20.86 12.34 -6.52
N TYR A 391 -19.90 12.98 -7.19
CA TYR A 391 -18.84 13.71 -6.47
C TYR A 391 -19.47 14.84 -5.62
N PRO A 392 -19.01 15.07 -4.36
CA PRO A 392 -19.64 16.00 -3.43
C PRO A 392 -19.95 17.38 -4.03
N ASP A 393 -18.98 17.95 -4.76
CA ASP A 393 -19.09 19.30 -5.33
C ASP A 393 -20.13 19.39 -6.48
N PHE A 394 -20.54 18.25 -7.06
CA PHE A 394 -21.53 18.19 -8.13
C PHE A 394 -22.96 18.01 -7.60
N ILE A 395 -23.13 17.59 -6.34
CA ILE A 395 -24.45 17.35 -5.73
C ILE A 395 -25.38 18.57 -5.81
N PRO A 396 -24.93 19.82 -5.51
CA PRO A 396 -25.82 20.99 -5.59
C PRO A 396 -26.40 21.19 -6.99
N ALA A 397 -25.66 20.86 -8.05
CA ALA A 397 -26.10 21.01 -9.43
C ALA A 397 -27.17 19.98 -9.84
N LEU A 398 -27.33 18.89 -9.08
CA LEU A 398 -28.31 17.84 -9.35
C LEU A 398 -29.73 18.20 -8.91
N GLN A 399 -29.91 19.23 -8.07
CA GLN A 399 -31.21 19.57 -7.48
C GLN A 399 -32.37 19.71 -8.51
N PRO A 400 -32.20 20.38 -9.67
CA PRO A 400 -33.28 20.46 -10.66
C PRO A 400 -33.69 19.09 -11.23
N LEU A 401 -32.73 18.19 -11.45
CA LEU A 401 -33.00 16.84 -11.94
C LEU A 401 -33.68 15.99 -10.86
N VAL A 402 -33.20 16.09 -9.61
CA VAL A 402 -33.80 15.40 -8.46
C VAL A 402 -35.27 15.78 -8.30
N GLU A 403 -35.57 17.08 -8.33
CA GLU A 403 -36.96 17.57 -8.24
C GLU A 403 -37.80 17.12 -9.43
N HIS A 404 -37.24 17.14 -10.65
CA HIS A 404 -37.94 16.61 -11.81
C HIS A 404 -38.30 15.13 -11.66
N ARG A 405 -37.38 14.29 -11.17
CA ARG A 405 -37.63 12.86 -10.93
C ARG A 405 -38.65 12.63 -9.82
N ARG A 406 -38.61 13.43 -8.74
CA ARG A 406 -39.65 13.41 -7.69
C ARG A 406 -41.02 13.80 -8.23
N SER A 407 -41.10 14.80 -9.12
CA SER A 407 -42.37 15.20 -9.77
C SER A 407 -42.97 14.11 -10.67
N GLN A 408 -42.16 13.14 -11.10
CA GLN A 408 -42.60 11.95 -11.84
C GLN A 408 -43.05 10.80 -10.91
N GLY A 409 -43.05 11.02 -9.60
CA GLY A 409 -43.46 10.06 -8.58
C GLY A 409 -42.36 9.08 -8.16
N LEU A 410 -41.09 9.35 -8.46
CA LEU A 410 -39.97 8.52 -8.02
C LEU A 410 -39.48 8.95 -6.63
N ARG A 411 -39.17 7.98 -5.76
CA ARG A 411 -38.35 8.20 -4.56
C ARG A 411 -36.90 8.36 -5.02
N VAL A 412 -36.30 9.51 -4.71
CA VAL A 412 -34.95 9.85 -5.17
C VAL A 412 -34.05 10.07 -3.96
N THR A 413 -32.94 9.33 -3.92
CA THR A 413 -31.83 9.57 -3.00
C THR A 413 -30.60 10.04 -3.78
N VAL A 414 -29.82 10.91 -3.16
CA VAL A 414 -28.54 11.40 -3.67
C VAL A 414 -27.50 11.10 -2.60
N ALA A 415 -26.51 10.29 -2.94
CA ALA A 415 -25.38 9.99 -2.07
C ALA A 415 -24.12 10.61 -2.68
N SER A 416 -23.23 11.11 -1.83
CA SER A 416 -21.88 11.40 -2.29
C SER A 416 -21.11 10.10 -2.47
N ILE A 417 -20.14 10.07 -3.38
CA ILE A 417 -19.23 8.93 -3.51
C ILE A 417 -18.43 8.69 -2.21
N ASP A 418 -18.19 9.74 -1.42
CA ASP A 418 -17.52 9.66 -0.11
C ASP A 418 -18.36 8.87 0.89
N ASP A 419 -19.66 9.12 0.97
CA ASP A 419 -20.57 8.36 1.83
C ASP A 419 -20.66 6.90 1.40
N VAL A 420 -20.59 6.64 0.08
CA VAL A 420 -20.55 5.27 -0.47
C VAL A 420 -19.28 4.55 -0.02
N TYR A 421 -18.11 5.18 -0.13
CA TYR A 421 -16.86 4.57 0.35
C TYR A 421 -16.85 4.40 1.87
N ASP A 422 -17.24 5.43 2.62
CA ASP A 422 -17.28 5.37 4.08
C ASP A 422 -18.18 4.23 4.57
N THR A 423 -19.31 3.98 3.89
CA THR A 423 -20.27 2.93 4.26
C THR A 423 -19.86 1.53 3.79
N PHE A 424 -19.35 1.40 2.55
CA PHE A 424 -19.21 0.09 1.88
C PHE A 424 -17.77 -0.35 1.61
N SER A 425 -16.78 0.53 1.78
CA SER A 425 -15.34 0.20 1.64
C SER A 425 -14.49 0.79 2.77
N TYR A 426 -15.11 1.15 3.90
CA TYR A 426 -14.43 1.71 5.06
C TYR A 426 -13.62 2.97 4.72
N GLY A 427 -14.13 3.78 3.80
CA GLY A 427 -13.54 5.05 3.36
C GLY A 427 -12.46 4.92 2.29
N VAL A 428 -12.04 3.70 1.94
CA VAL A 428 -11.04 3.47 0.88
C VAL A 428 -11.72 3.60 -0.49
N PRO A 429 -11.14 4.33 -1.46
CA PRO A 429 -11.65 4.35 -2.83
C PRO A 429 -11.64 2.95 -3.46
N ASP A 430 -12.82 2.44 -3.80
CA ASP A 430 -12.99 1.17 -4.50
C ASP A 430 -14.31 1.19 -5.29
N PRO A 431 -14.32 0.97 -6.63
CA PRO A 431 -15.56 0.87 -7.39
C PRO A 431 -16.51 -0.22 -6.86
N ALA A 432 -16.01 -1.27 -6.21
CA ALA A 432 -16.84 -2.29 -5.58
C ALA A 432 -17.80 -1.70 -4.54
N ALA A 433 -17.46 -0.59 -3.87
CA ALA A 433 -18.34 0.09 -2.92
C ALA A 433 -19.67 0.54 -3.56
N ILE A 434 -19.63 0.99 -4.82
CA ILE A 434 -20.86 1.35 -5.56
C ILE A 434 -21.71 0.10 -5.80
N ARG A 435 -21.09 -1.01 -6.21
CA ARG A 435 -21.77 -2.28 -6.44
C ARG A 435 -22.37 -2.83 -5.15
N ASP A 436 -21.64 -2.74 -4.04
CA ASP A 436 -22.09 -3.17 -2.72
C ASP A 436 -23.23 -2.30 -2.18
N TYR A 437 -23.21 -0.99 -2.46
CA TYR A 437 -24.35 -0.12 -2.18
C TYR A 437 -25.60 -0.56 -2.95
N MET A 438 -25.46 -0.85 -4.26
CA MET A 438 -26.58 -1.34 -5.07
C MET A 438 -27.10 -2.70 -4.59
N ARG A 439 -26.20 -3.61 -4.21
CA ARG A 439 -26.55 -4.90 -3.61
C ARG A 439 -27.30 -4.73 -2.29
N TYR A 440 -26.78 -3.89 -1.39
CA TYR A 440 -27.42 -3.60 -0.11
C TYR A 440 -28.82 -3.01 -0.30
N ALA A 441 -28.96 -2.03 -1.21
CA ALA A 441 -30.24 -1.39 -1.51
C ALA A 441 -31.28 -2.38 -2.07
N ARG A 442 -30.87 -3.32 -2.91
CA ARG A 442 -31.73 -4.40 -3.42
C ARG A 442 -32.17 -5.34 -2.31
N ASP A 443 -31.24 -5.74 -1.43
CA ASP A 443 -31.44 -6.84 -0.49
C ASP A 443 -32.14 -6.39 0.82
N ASN A 444 -31.99 -5.12 1.22
CA ASN A 444 -32.39 -4.65 2.56
C ASN A 444 -33.50 -3.60 2.55
N TRP A 445 -33.76 -2.91 1.44
CA TRP A 445 -34.82 -1.89 1.42
C TRP A 445 -36.21 -2.52 1.34
N THR A 446 -37.18 -1.93 2.05
CA THR A 446 -38.58 -2.42 2.15
C THR A 446 -39.28 -2.53 0.78
N GLY A 447 -38.74 -1.88 -0.24
CA GLY A 447 -39.18 -1.98 -1.63
C GLY A 447 -40.06 -0.82 -2.08
N PRO A 448 -40.36 -0.73 -3.39
CA PRO A 448 -39.75 -1.54 -4.46
C PRO A 448 -38.24 -1.30 -4.59
N ALA A 449 -37.53 -2.27 -5.20
CA ALA A 449 -36.09 -2.20 -5.41
C ALA A 449 -35.72 -1.01 -6.33
N PRO A 450 -34.47 -0.50 -6.23
CA PRO A 450 -34.00 0.57 -7.09
C PRO A 450 -34.16 0.21 -8.58
N ARG A 451 -34.58 1.20 -9.38
CA ARG A 451 -34.78 1.05 -10.83
C ARG A 451 -33.71 1.75 -11.65
N PHE A 452 -33.04 2.75 -11.05
CA PHE A 452 -32.06 3.57 -11.73
C PHE A 452 -30.87 3.84 -10.81
N LEU A 453 -29.66 3.69 -11.37
CA LEU A 453 -28.42 4.25 -10.85
C LEU A 453 -27.97 5.35 -11.81
N LEU A 454 -27.71 6.54 -11.29
CA LEU A 454 -27.05 7.63 -12.00
C LEU A 454 -25.68 7.88 -11.36
N LEU A 455 -24.63 7.75 -12.16
CA LEU A 455 -23.27 8.14 -11.78
C LEU A 455 -23.00 9.56 -12.29
N VAL A 456 -22.51 10.44 -11.42
CA VAL A 456 -22.26 11.85 -11.74
C VAL A 456 -20.82 12.22 -11.37
N GLY A 457 -19.94 11.99 -12.33
CA GLY A 457 -18.51 12.26 -12.27
C GLY A 457 -17.82 11.53 -13.41
N ASP A 458 -16.70 12.07 -13.89
CA ASP A 458 -15.87 11.37 -14.86
C ASP A 458 -14.94 10.36 -14.15
N ALA A 459 -14.51 9.34 -14.88
CA ALA A 459 -13.62 8.29 -14.39
C ALA A 459 -12.29 8.31 -15.15
N THR A 460 -11.26 7.67 -14.58
CA THR A 460 -9.96 7.47 -15.24
C THR A 460 -9.45 6.06 -14.96
N TYR A 461 -8.64 5.51 -15.86
CA TYR A 461 -7.86 4.28 -15.60
C TYR A 461 -6.63 4.56 -14.72
N ASP A 462 -6.22 5.83 -14.66
CA ASP A 462 -5.13 6.32 -13.85
C ASP A 462 -5.63 6.77 -12.47
N TYR A 463 -6.20 5.82 -11.73
CA TYR A 463 -6.78 6.06 -10.40
C TYR A 463 -5.76 6.58 -9.40
N ARG A 464 -4.50 6.19 -9.55
CA ARG A 464 -3.39 6.61 -8.69
C ARG A 464 -2.72 7.88 -9.20
N GLY A 465 -3.12 8.47 -10.32
CA GLY A 465 -2.65 9.78 -10.79
C GLY A 465 -1.19 9.80 -11.26
N PHE A 466 -0.70 8.71 -11.84
CA PHE A 466 0.68 8.56 -12.30
C PHE A 466 1.02 9.43 -13.51
N LEU A 467 0.05 9.79 -14.35
CA LEU A 467 0.26 10.57 -15.57
C LEU A 467 0.09 12.09 -15.34
N ASP A 468 0.99 12.87 -15.93
CA ASP A 468 0.84 14.31 -16.00
C ASP A 468 -0.44 14.70 -16.74
N GLY A 469 -1.28 15.52 -16.10
CA GLY A 469 -2.56 15.95 -16.66
C GLY A 469 -3.64 14.85 -16.67
N SER A 470 -3.48 13.81 -15.85
CA SER A 470 -4.50 12.79 -15.63
C SER A 470 -5.86 13.40 -15.32
N THR A 471 -6.91 12.80 -15.88
CA THR A 471 -8.28 13.23 -15.59
C THR A 471 -8.63 12.84 -14.17
N PRO A 472 -9.15 13.76 -13.33
CA PRO A 472 -9.49 13.42 -11.97
C PRO A 472 -10.54 12.31 -11.89
N ASN A 473 -10.32 11.31 -11.02
CA ASN A 473 -11.30 10.26 -10.76
C ASN A 473 -12.40 10.79 -9.82
N PHE A 474 -13.49 11.33 -10.38
CA PHE A 474 -14.58 11.89 -9.58
C PHE A 474 -15.53 10.81 -9.07
N VAL A 475 -15.98 9.92 -9.96
CA VAL A 475 -16.77 8.73 -9.65
C VAL A 475 -16.19 7.60 -10.49
N PRO A 476 -15.69 6.50 -9.89
CA PRO A 476 -14.96 5.49 -10.63
C PRO A 476 -15.89 4.69 -11.54
N THR A 477 -15.33 4.19 -12.64
CA THR A 477 -15.87 3.06 -13.39
C THR A 477 -15.15 1.78 -12.99
N TYR A 478 -15.69 0.63 -13.36
CA TYR A 478 -15.01 -0.66 -13.24
C TYR A 478 -14.33 -1.03 -14.56
N LEU A 479 -13.07 -1.45 -14.51
CA LEU A 479 -12.33 -1.95 -15.67
C LEU A 479 -12.40 -3.47 -15.69
N LEU A 480 -12.91 -4.03 -16.79
CA LEU A 480 -12.92 -5.47 -17.03
C LEU A 480 -12.04 -5.82 -18.22
N SER A 481 -11.36 -6.96 -18.14
CA SER A 481 -10.54 -7.46 -19.25
C SER A 481 -11.40 -8.03 -20.37
N THR A 482 -11.18 -7.55 -21.59
CA THR A 482 -11.79 -8.07 -22.82
C THR A 482 -10.74 -8.74 -23.70
N HIS A 483 -11.16 -9.72 -24.49
CA HIS A 483 -10.25 -10.50 -25.35
C HIS A 483 -9.46 -9.66 -26.37
N PHE A 484 -10.00 -8.55 -26.86
CA PHE A 484 -9.41 -7.83 -28.00
C PHE A 484 -8.57 -6.61 -27.60
N VAL A 485 -8.96 -5.91 -26.54
CA VAL A 485 -8.32 -4.64 -26.15
C VAL A 485 -7.84 -4.65 -24.70
N GLY A 486 -7.98 -5.77 -24.00
CA GLY A 486 -7.67 -5.87 -22.58
C GLY A 486 -8.66 -5.07 -21.75
N GLU A 487 -8.19 -4.40 -20.71
CA GLU A 487 -9.02 -3.60 -19.81
C GLU A 487 -9.92 -2.59 -20.52
N THR A 488 -11.20 -2.60 -20.18
CA THR A 488 -12.25 -1.75 -20.76
C THR A 488 -13.25 -1.34 -19.68
N ALA A 489 -13.65 -0.07 -19.68
CA ALA A 489 -14.63 0.47 -18.74
C ALA A 489 -16.03 -0.15 -18.91
N SER A 490 -16.70 -0.43 -17.79
CA SER A 490 -18.05 -1.00 -17.76
C SER A 490 -18.81 -0.61 -16.49
N ASP A 491 -19.72 0.36 -16.62
CA ASP A 491 -20.63 0.73 -15.53
C ASP A 491 -21.78 -0.28 -15.35
N ASN A 492 -22.04 -1.12 -16.35
CA ASN A 492 -23.04 -2.19 -16.24
C ASN A 492 -22.69 -3.15 -15.09
N TRP A 493 -21.40 -3.32 -14.79
CA TRP A 493 -20.93 -4.17 -13.70
C TRP A 493 -21.49 -3.76 -12.32
N PHE A 494 -21.74 -2.47 -12.09
CA PHE A 494 -22.31 -1.99 -10.82
C PHE A 494 -23.73 -2.49 -10.56
N VAL A 495 -24.46 -2.89 -11.61
CA VAL A 495 -25.87 -3.31 -11.52
C VAL A 495 -26.09 -4.77 -11.94
N SER A 496 -25.08 -5.45 -12.49
CA SER A 496 -25.03 -6.91 -12.63
C SER A 496 -24.78 -7.55 -11.26
N LEU A 497 -25.84 -7.74 -10.47
CA LEU A 497 -25.77 -8.19 -9.08
C LEU A 497 -26.01 -9.69 -8.88
N ASP A 498 -26.59 -10.35 -9.88
CA ASP A 498 -26.86 -11.79 -9.87
C ASP A 498 -25.66 -12.54 -10.45
N ASP A 499 -25.46 -13.78 -10.00
CA ASP A 499 -24.37 -14.65 -10.47
C ASP A 499 -24.64 -15.22 -11.88
N GLU A 500 -25.83 -14.98 -12.43
CA GLU A 500 -26.21 -15.32 -13.81
C GLU A 500 -26.56 -14.05 -14.59
N ASP A 501 -25.67 -13.74 -15.55
CA ASP A 501 -25.68 -12.67 -16.56
C ASP A 501 -25.34 -11.22 -16.13
#